data_AF-A0A950FDM9-F1
#
_entry.id   AF-A0A950FDM9-F1
#
_cell.length_a   1.000
_cell.length_b   1.000
_cell.length_c   1.000
_cell.angle_alpha   90.00
_cell.angle_beta   90.00
_cell.angle_gamma   90.00
#
_symmetry.space_group_name_H-M   'P 1'
#
loop_
_entity.id
_entity.type
_entity.pdbx_description
1 polymer ?
#
loop_
_entity_poly.entity_id
_entity_poly.type
_entity_poly.pdbx_seq_one_letter_code
_entity_poly.pdbx_strand_id
1 'polypeptide(L)' 'MLIRNPQQQFKAHALLSIQLSHAPVQILACFVRRWTMEVTLEESRVHLGIETQRQWSELAIGRTTPALFGL' A
#
# COMPACT_ATOMS: atom_id res chain seq x y z
N MET A 1 3.01 -14.41 -11.76
CA MET A 1 2.54 -15.60 -11.01
C MET A 1 1.02 -15.67 -11.08
N LEU A 2 0.44 -16.85 -11.36
CA LEU A 2 -1.01 -17.05 -11.40
C LEU A 2 -1.44 -17.91 -10.20
N ILE A 3 -2.34 -17.38 -9.38
CA ILE A 3 -2.93 -18.06 -8.22
C ILE A 3 -4.30 -18.58 -8.65
N ARG A 4 -4.48 -19.90 -8.59
CA ARG A 4 -5.75 -20.56 -8.86
C ARG A 4 -6.19 -21.30 -7.61
N ASN A 5 -7.49 -21.26 -7.31
CA ASN A 5 -8.09 -22.09 -6.27
C ASN A 5 -8.74 -23.33 -6.90
N PRO A 6 -8.23 -24.54 -6.62
CA PRO A 6 -8.88 -25.77 -7.08
C PRO A 6 -10.32 -25.93 -6.58
N GLN A 7 -10.63 -25.39 -5.40
CA GLN A 7 -11.95 -25.43 -4.76
C GLN A 7 -12.89 -24.31 -5.26
N GLN A 8 -12.43 -23.48 -6.20
CA GLN A 8 -13.19 -22.39 -6.82
C GLN A 8 -13.81 -21.35 -5.85
N GLN A 9 -13.30 -21.23 -4.63
CA GLN A 9 -13.82 -20.24 -3.66
C GLN A 9 -13.46 -18.79 -4.04
N PHE A 10 -12.46 -18.61 -4.91
CA PHE A 10 -12.12 -17.30 -5.45
C PHE A 10 -11.65 -17.41 -6.91
N LYS A 11 -11.88 -16.33 -7.67
CA LYS A 11 -11.46 -16.20 -9.08
C LYS A 11 -9.94 -16.25 -9.17
N ALA A 12 -9.37 -16.74 -10.27
CA ALA A 12 -7.92 -16.74 -10.43
C ALA A 12 -7.35 -15.30 -10.38
N HIS A 13 -6.23 -15.12 -9.68
CA HIS A 13 -5.56 -13.83 -9.54
C HIS A 13 -4.16 -13.88 -10.15
N ALA A 14 -3.79 -12.84 -10.90
CA ALA A 14 -2.46 -12.70 -11.45
C ALA A 14 -1.68 -11.64 -10.66
N LEU A 15 -0.55 -12.05 -10.09
CA LEU A 15 0.42 -11.14 -9.49
C LEU A 15 1.57 -10.92 -10.49
N LEU A 16 1.84 -9.66 -10.80
CA LEU A 16 2.87 -9.23 -11.75
C LEU A 16 4.07 -8.64 -10.99
N SER A 17 5.27 -8.85 -11.52
CA SER A 17 6.53 -8.34 -10.97
C SER A 17 7.39 -7.82 -12.10
N ILE A 18 8.02 -6.65 -11.90
CA ILE A 18 9.00 -6.07 -12.83
C ILE A 18 10.38 -6.71 -12.70
N GLN A 19 10.64 -7.37 -11.58
CA GLN A 19 11.88 -8.11 -11.37
C GLN A 19 11.70 -9.54 -11.87
N LEU A 20 12.50 -9.91 -12.87
CA LEU A 20 12.41 -11.18 -13.59
C LEU A 20 12.97 -12.37 -12.80
N SER A 21 13.86 -12.10 -11.84
CA SER A 21 14.49 -13.12 -11.00
C SER A 21 13.66 -13.55 -9.79
N HIS A 22 12.50 -12.92 -9.54
CA HIS A 22 11.70 -13.24 -8.36
C HIS A 22 11.10 -14.64 -8.43
N ALA A 23 11.38 -15.43 -7.40
CA ALA A 23 10.65 -16.66 -7.15
C ALA A 23 9.18 -16.37 -6.75
N PRO A 24 8.23 -17.27 -7.01
CA PRO A 24 6.81 -17.08 -6.68
C PRO A 24 6.55 -16.67 -5.22
N VAL A 25 7.29 -17.28 -4.27
CA VAL A 25 7.16 -16.96 -2.84
C VAL A 25 7.56 -15.51 -2.54
N GLN A 26 8.55 -14.96 -3.23
CA GLN A 26 8.97 -13.57 -3.08
C GLN A 26 7.90 -12.61 -3.60
N ILE A 27 7.28 -12.93 -4.75
CA ILE A 27 6.17 -12.14 -5.31
C ILE A 27 5.00 -12.10 -4.31
N LEU A 28 4.65 -13.25 -3.73
CA LEU A 28 3.58 -13.34 -2.74
C LEU A 28 3.92 -12.56 -1.47
N ALA A 29 5.13 -12.69 -0.94
CA ALA A 29 5.58 -11.96 0.24
C ALA A 29 5.56 -10.44 0.02
N CYS A 30 6.01 -9.97 -1.15
CA CYS A 30 5.92 -8.56 -1.54
C CYS A 30 4.46 -8.09 -1.60
N PHE A 31 3.56 -8.88 -2.20
CA PHE A 31 2.15 -8.55 -2.27
C PHE A 31 1.49 -8.46 -0.88
N VAL A 32 1.75 -9.43 -0.01
CA VAL A 32 1.19 -9.45 1.36
C VAL A 32 1.69 -8.28 2.19
N ARG A 33 2.98 -7.89 2.06
CA ARG A 33 3.56 -6.74 2.77
C ARG A 33 2.82 -5.42 2.50
N ARG A 34 2.18 -5.28 1.34
CA ARG A 34 1.35 -4.10 1.01
C ARG A 34 0.28 -3.84 2.07
N TRP A 35 -0.28 -4.88 2.68
CA TRP A 35 -1.36 -4.72 3.67
C TRP A 35 -0.93 -3.92 4.91
N THR A 36 0.34 -3.99 5.30
CA THR A 36 0.86 -3.20 6.42
C THR A 36 0.74 -1.69 6.17
N MET A 37 0.80 -1.25 4.91
CA MET A 37 0.62 0.16 4.58
C MET A 37 -0.80 0.65 4.85
N GLU A 38 -1.81 -0.21 4.71
CA GLU A 38 -3.21 0.17 4.96
C GLU A 38 -3.42 0.55 6.42
N VAL A 39 -2.81 -0.19 7.36
CA VAL A 39 -2.85 0.14 8.79
C VAL A 39 -2.17 1.47 9.04
N THR A 40 -0.94 1.69 8.54
CA THR A 40 -0.24 2.98 8.72
C THR A 40 -1.05 4.15 8.16
N LEU A 41 -1.69 3.97 7.00
CA LEU A 41 -2.51 5.02 6.39
C LEU A 41 -3.75 5.32 7.22
N GLU A 42 -4.44 4.29 7.72
CA GLU A 42 -5.62 4.49 8.56
C GLU A 42 -5.25 5.19 9.88
N GLU A 43 -4.19 4.71 10.55
CA GLU A 43 -3.66 5.33 11.76
C GLU A 43 -3.22 6.78 11.51
N SER A 44 -2.64 7.08 10.35
CA SER A 44 -2.25 8.46 10.01
C SER A 44 -3.47 9.38 9.83
N ARG A 45 -4.57 8.89 9.24
CA ARG A 45 -5.81 9.67 9.10
C ARG A 45 -6.39 9.99 10.47
N VAL A 46 -6.48 8.98 11.34
CA VAL A 46 -7.05 9.11 12.68
C VAL A 46 -6.18 9.98 13.59
N HIS A 47 -4.87 9.75 13.61
CA HIS A 47 -3.98 10.31 14.63
C HIS A 47 -3.13 11.49 14.16
N LEU A 48 -2.80 11.56 12.86
CA LEU A 48 -1.96 12.62 12.29
C LEU A 48 -2.75 13.65 11.48
N GLY A 49 -4.04 13.41 11.24
CA GLY A 49 -4.92 14.35 10.55
C GLY A 49 -4.51 14.62 9.10
N ILE A 50 -3.95 13.61 8.40
CA ILE A 50 -3.38 13.80 7.07
C ILE A 50 -4.40 14.33 6.05
N GLU A 51 -5.68 13.96 6.20
CA GLU A 51 -6.78 14.41 5.33
C GLU A 51 -7.48 15.67 5.83
N THR A 52 -7.25 16.06 7.08
CA THR A 52 -7.93 17.18 7.73
C THR A 52 -7.01 18.38 7.95
N GLN A 53 -5.96 18.51 7.13
CA GLN A 53 -5.06 19.65 7.17
C GLN A 53 -5.82 20.94 6.81
N ARG A 54 -5.59 22.02 7.56
CA ARG A 54 -6.27 23.32 7.36
C ARG A 54 -5.57 24.24 6.35
N GLN A 55 -4.58 23.72 5.64
CA GLN A 55 -3.85 24.43 4.59
C GLN A 55 -4.66 24.35 3.28
N TRP A 56 -4.87 25.49 2.62
CA TRP A 56 -5.72 25.59 1.42
C TRP A 56 -4.94 25.63 0.10
N SER A 57 -3.62 25.47 0.16
CA SER A 57 -2.75 25.43 -1.02
C SER A 57 -2.13 24.05 -1.17
N GLU A 58 -2.18 23.51 -2.40
CA GLU A 58 -1.47 22.28 -2.80
C GLU A 58 0.00 22.28 -2.36
N LEU A 59 0.67 23.43 -2.50
CA LEU A 59 2.07 23.59 -2.11
C LEU A 59 2.27 23.47 -0.59
N ALA A 60 1.30 23.89 0.20
CA ALA A 60 1.37 23.76 1.64
C ALA A 60 1.11 22.31 2.07
N ILE A 61 0.06 21.67 1.53
CA ILE A 61 -0.24 20.24 1.75
C ILE A 61 0.95 19.34 1.37
N GLY A 62 1.59 19.63 0.24
CA GLY A 62 2.76 18.89 -0.23
C GLY A 62 3.99 19.01 0.68
N ARG A 63 4.08 20.05 1.51
CA ARG A 63 5.16 20.23 2.51
C ARG A 63 4.82 19.61 3.86
N THR A 64 3.58 19.75 4.31
CA THR A 64 3.15 19.27 5.62
C THR A 64 2.95 17.77 5.66
N THR A 65 2.48 17.16 4.56
CA THR A 65 2.22 15.71 4.53
C THR A 65 3.48 14.87 4.80
N PRO A 66 4.64 15.09 4.14
CA PRO A 66 5.89 14.39 4.49
C PRO A 66 6.32 14.60 5.94
N ALA A 67 6.18 15.83 6.46
CA ALA A 67 6.54 16.17 7.83
C ALA A 67 5.71 15.41 8.88
N LEU A 68 4.43 15.11 8.60
CA LEU A 68 3.60 14.24 9.46
C LEU A 68 4.15 12.82 9.56
N PHE A 69 4.88 12.36 8.54
CA PHE A 69 5.55 11.05 8.51
C PHE A 69 7.03 11.10 8.91
N GLY A 70 7.57 12.27 9.27
CA GLY A 70 8.98 12.44 9.63
C GLY A 70 9.98 12.30 8.47
N LEU A 71 9.53 12.57 7.24
CA LEU A 71 10.32 12.57 6.00
C LEU A 71 10.70 14.00 5.57
#